data_AF-A0A3C2ABY6-F1
#
_entry.id   AF-A0A3C2ABY6-F1
#
_cell.length_a   1.000
_cell.length_b   1.000
_cell.length_c   1.000
_cell.angle_alpha   90.00
_cell.angle_beta   90.00
_cell.angle_gamma   90.00
#
_symmetry.space_group_name_H-M   'P 1'
#
loop_
_entity.id
_entity.type
_entity.pdbx_description
1 polymer ?
#
loop_
_entity_poly.entity_id
_entity_poly.type
_entity_poly.pdbx_seq_one_letter_code
_entity_poly.pdbx_strand_id
1 'polypeptide(L)'
;MPLQNSSDLPNYYLSDEYIRKKKKRTRWIVFGLFLLLIVLTAVEVYIQQSHISTPIASNIAVLLLVNINIILLSVLVLIVAKNLVKLYLDRKWRIIGARFRTKLVLSFAVLTFVPSLLLFLVASGLLTNSINNWFNQQIENSLKGSLDVAEGYYGGSGKNILLYANMLNEFFLEKNMLSKENLQYLKNTVFKKRVDYKVDGILVFDSSLNLIAESIESALKEKMLNDKLNQLLEKALSGEDVTEIILIDKKNLVVGASPIKYGQGVGGITVVSWFISKDMVSKIENIVNAFEEYKQLKL
;
A
#
# COMPACT_ATOMS: atom_id res chain seq x y z
N MET A 1 31.47 71.35 56.88
CA MET A 1 32.01 70.04 57.30
C MET A 1 31.87 69.96 58.82
N PRO A 2 31.40 68.82 59.38
CA PRO A 2 32.02 67.51 59.20
C PRO A 2 31.17 66.52 58.39
N LEU A 3 31.84 65.48 57.90
CA LEU A 3 31.33 64.38 57.10
C LEU A 3 30.99 63.18 58.00
N GLN A 4 30.08 62.34 57.47
CA GLN A 4 30.02 60.88 57.63
C GLN A 4 29.02 60.31 58.66
N ASN A 5 27.92 59.74 58.16
CA ASN A 5 27.87 58.28 57.96
C ASN A 5 26.70 57.91 57.02
N SER A 6 27.02 57.47 55.80
CA SER A 6 26.07 57.10 54.75
C SER A 6 25.81 55.59 54.72
N SER A 7 25.54 54.98 55.88
CA SER A 7 25.37 53.52 56.02
C SER A 7 23.93 53.03 56.07
N ASP A 8 22.93 53.91 56.03
CA ASP A 8 21.52 53.53 56.22
C ASP A 8 20.68 53.62 54.93
N LEU A 9 21.27 53.20 53.81
CA LEU A 9 20.47 52.90 52.61
C LEU A 9 20.05 51.42 52.68
N PRO A 10 18.74 51.09 52.66
CA PRO A 10 18.29 49.72 52.67
C PRO A 10 18.83 49.01 51.42
N ASN A 11 19.78 48.12 51.69
CA ASN A 11 20.56 47.39 50.70
C ASN A 11 19.61 46.56 49.82
N TYR A 12 19.29 47.05 48.61
CA TYR A 12 18.52 46.34 47.59
C TYR A 12 19.38 45.24 46.92
N TYR A 13 20.11 44.48 47.73
CA TYR A 13 20.90 43.35 47.26
C TYR A 13 20.04 42.12 47.43
N LEU A 14 19.59 41.60 46.30
CA LEU A 14 19.11 40.23 46.15
C LEU A 14 20.00 39.33 46.99
N SER A 15 19.50 38.76 48.10
CA SER A 15 20.32 37.89 48.94
C SER A 15 20.97 36.82 48.06
N ASP A 16 22.25 36.52 48.28
CA ASP A 16 23.00 35.54 47.47
C ASP A 16 22.28 34.18 47.39
N GLU A 17 21.41 33.91 48.36
CA GLU A 17 20.49 32.79 48.40
C GLU A 17 19.44 32.80 47.27
N TYR A 18 18.89 33.96 46.91
CA TYR A 18 17.93 34.14 45.80
C TYR A 18 18.59 33.86 44.44
N ILE A 19 19.80 34.38 44.21
CA ILE A 19 20.53 34.17 42.96
C ILE A 19 20.99 32.70 42.84
N ARG A 20 21.47 32.08 43.93
CA ARG A 20 21.86 30.65 43.95
C ARG A 20 20.67 29.70 43.74
N LYS A 21 19.52 29.92 44.38
CA LYS A 21 18.31 29.09 44.20
C LYS A 21 17.72 29.24 42.79
N LYS A 22 17.74 30.45 42.21
CA LYS A 22 17.30 30.72 40.82
C LYS A 22 18.18 30.02 39.78
N LYS A 23 19.52 30.04 39.96
CA LYS A 23 20.48 29.43 39.03
C LYS A 23 20.44 27.90 39.08
N LYS A 24 20.25 27.29 40.26
CA LYS A 24 20.08 25.84 40.40
C LYS A 24 18.77 25.36 39.75
N ARG A 25 17.60 25.92 40.08
CA ARG A 25 16.32 25.46 39.50
C ARG A 25 16.20 25.65 37.99
N THR A 26 16.73 26.76 37.47
CA THR A 26 16.77 26.96 36.01
C THR A 26 17.62 25.88 35.33
N ARG A 27 18.73 25.46 35.94
CA ARG A 27 19.53 24.33 35.44
C ARG A 27 18.79 23.01 35.51
N TRP A 28 18.03 22.74 36.58
CA TRP A 28 17.22 21.51 36.70
C TRP A 28 16.07 21.45 35.68
N ILE A 29 15.41 22.57 35.36
CA ILE A 29 14.36 22.62 34.33
C ILE A 29 14.98 22.43 32.94
N VAL A 30 16.09 23.10 32.65
CA VAL A 30 16.81 22.94 31.38
C VAL A 30 17.33 21.50 31.24
N PHE A 31 17.84 20.91 32.33
CA PHE A 31 18.32 19.54 32.36
C PHE A 31 17.19 18.52 32.20
N GLY A 32 16.07 18.69 32.90
CA GLY A 32 14.90 17.83 32.78
C GLY A 32 14.29 17.88 31.37
N LEU A 33 14.27 19.04 30.73
CA LEU A 33 13.79 19.14 29.35
C LEU A 33 14.82 18.66 28.31
N PHE A 34 16.12 18.80 28.58
CA PHE A 34 17.17 18.22 27.74
C PHE A 34 17.13 16.68 27.79
N LEU A 35 16.90 16.12 28.97
CA LEU A 35 16.65 14.69 29.17
C LEU A 35 15.38 14.26 28.42
N LEU A 36 14.30 15.04 28.50
CA LEU A 36 13.07 14.78 27.75
C LEU A 36 13.32 14.75 26.23
N LEU A 37 14.16 15.65 25.72
CA LEU A 37 14.55 15.70 24.30
C LEU A 37 15.30 14.43 23.89
N ILE A 38 16.29 14.00 24.70
CA ILE A 38 17.02 12.74 24.48
C ILE A 38 16.06 11.55 24.48
N VAL A 39 15.12 11.50 25.42
CA VAL A 39 14.12 10.42 25.52
C VAL A 39 13.19 10.42 24.30
N LEU A 40 12.69 11.58 23.86
CA LEU A 40 11.85 11.66 22.66
C LEU A 40 12.58 11.17 21.41
N THR A 41 13.83 11.61 21.21
CA THR A 41 14.65 11.16 20.08
C THR A 41 14.93 9.65 20.16
N ALA A 42 15.18 9.11 21.35
CA ALA A 42 15.41 7.68 21.53
C ALA A 42 14.14 6.85 21.24
N VAL A 43 12.97 7.32 21.69
CA VAL A 43 11.67 6.68 21.43
C VAL A 43 11.34 6.69 19.94
N GLU A 44 11.59 7.81 19.24
CA GLU A 44 11.40 7.90 17.79
C GLU A 44 12.26 6.88 17.04
N VAL A 45 13.55 6.81 17.36
CA VAL A 45 14.49 5.84 16.77
C VAL A 45 14.03 4.40 17.01
N TYR A 46 13.50 4.10 18.20
CA TYR A 46 12.98 2.79 18.54
C TYR A 46 11.72 2.41 17.74
N ILE A 47 10.75 3.33 17.63
CA ILE A 47 9.51 3.11 16.88
C ILE A 47 9.82 2.87 15.39
N GLN A 48 10.76 3.62 14.81
CA GLN A 48 11.11 3.46 13.39
C GLN A 48 11.85 2.14 13.09
N GLN A 49 12.73 1.66 13.98
CA GLN A 49 13.38 0.34 13.81
C GLN A 49 12.37 -0.82 13.80
N SER A 50 11.19 -0.62 14.38
CA SER A 50 10.12 -1.61 14.46
C SER A 50 9.28 -1.68 13.17
N HIS A 51 9.38 -0.69 12.28
CA HIS A 51 8.65 -0.63 11.00
C HIS A 51 9.62 -0.66 9.81
N ILE A 52 10.18 -1.82 9.53
CA ILE A 52 10.99 -2.08 8.33
C ILE A 52 10.04 -2.19 7.12
N SER A 53 10.07 -1.23 6.18
CA SER A 53 9.81 -1.41 4.72
C SER A 53 9.64 -0.07 3.96
N THR A 54 10.58 0.90 4.02
CA THR A 54 10.58 2.01 3.05
C THR A 54 12.00 2.40 2.59
N PRO A 55 12.17 2.89 1.33
CA PRO A 55 13.49 3.18 0.76
C PRO A 55 14.24 4.26 1.53
N ILE A 56 15.45 3.90 1.98
CA ILE A 56 16.29 4.62 2.95
C ILE A 56 16.65 6.05 2.50
N ALA A 57 16.71 6.34 1.19
CA ALA A 57 17.07 7.66 0.68
C ALA A 57 15.95 8.72 0.84
N SER A 58 14.67 8.31 0.85
CA SER A 58 13.53 9.20 1.12
C SER A 58 13.39 9.52 2.62
N ASN A 59 13.91 8.65 3.48
CA ASN A 59 13.73 8.74 4.93
C ASN A 59 14.71 9.70 5.61
N ILE A 60 15.89 9.97 5.03
CA ILE A 60 16.88 10.86 5.67
C ILE A 60 16.35 12.30 5.75
N ALA A 61 15.69 12.79 4.70
CA ALA A 61 15.12 14.14 4.69
C ALA A 61 13.97 14.27 5.71
N VAL A 62 13.07 13.28 5.78
CA VAL A 62 11.96 13.25 6.74
C VAL A 62 12.50 13.13 8.17
N LEU A 63 13.45 12.25 8.42
CA LEU A 63 14.09 12.06 9.73
C LEU A 63 14.80 13.33 10.18
N LEU A 64 15.54 13.99 9.29
CA LEU A 64 16.20 15.24 9.58
C LEU A 64 15.18 16.35 9.87
N LEU A 65 14.11 16.44 9.07
CA LEU A 65 13.07 17.45 9.24
C LEU A 65 12.30 17.25 10.55
N VAL A 66 11.94 16.01 10.90
CA VAL A 66 11.27 15.66 12.16
C VAL A 66 12.19 15.95 13.35
N ASN A 67 13.45 15.52 13.31
CA ASN A 67 14.42 15.82 14.37
C ASN A 67 14.66 17.32 14.54
N ILE A 68 14.81 18.07 13.44
CA ILE A 68 14.90 19.54 13.49
C ILE A 68 13.66 20.13 14.14
N ASN A 69 12.46 19.65 13.78
CA ASN A 69 11.21 20.13 14.34
C ASN A 69 11.13 19.84 15.85
N ILE A 70 11.50 18.63 16.28
CA ILE A 70 11.56 18.24 17.69
C ILE A 70 12.54 19.13 18.46
N ILE A 71 13.74 19.36 17.93
CA ILE A 71 14.74 20.24 18.56
C ILE A 71 14.18 21.67 18.65
N LEU A 72 13.63 22.20 17.55
CA LEU A 72 13.11 23.57 17.50
C LEU A 72 11.93 23.76 18.47
N LEU A 73 10.99 22.82 18.49
CA LEU A 73 9.84 22.83 19.40
C LEU A 73 10.30 22.68 20.86
N SER A 74 11.27 21.81 21.13
CA SER A 74 11.86 21.68 22.46
C SER A 74 12.55 22.95 22.93
N VAL A 75 13.31 23.62 22.05
CA VAL A 75 13.92 24.92 22.33
C VAL A 75 12.86 26.00 22.58
N LEU A 76 11.80 26.02 21.79
CA LEU A 76 10.66 26.94 22.00
C LEU A 76 10.02 26.72 23.37
N VAL A 77 9.71 25.46 23.72
CA VAL A 77 9.15 25.09 25.02
C VAL A 77 10.10 25.46 26.15
N LEU A 78 11.42 25.29 25.99
CA LEU A 78 12.43 25.73 26.95
C LEU A 78 12.35 27.24 27.20
N ILE A 79 12.31 28.04 26.14
CA ILE A 79 12.25 29.50 26.22
C ILE A 79 10.96 29.92 26.93
N VAL A 80 9.82 29.36 26.53
CA VAL A 80 8.51 29.67 27.12
C VAL A 80 8.46 29.25 28.58
N ALA A 81 8.83 28.01 28.92
CA ALA A 81 8.83 27.51 30.28
C ALA A 81 9.74 28.33 31.20
N LYS A 82 10.96 28.68 30.75
CA LYS A 82 11.88 29.56 31.49
C LYS A 82 11.25 30.93 31.76
N ASN A 83 10.58 31.51 30.76
CA ASN A 83 9.92 32.80 30.88
C ASN A 83 8.72 32.74 31.84
N LEU A 84 7.92 31.68 31.78
CA LEU A 84 6.78 31.46 32.70
C LEU A 84 7.25 31.23 34.14
N VAL A 85 8.29 30.43 34.36
CA VAL A 85 8.85 30.20 35.69
C VAL A 85 9.43 31.49 36.28
N LYS A 86 10.13 32.29 35.48
CA LYS A 86 10.61 33.62 35.89
C LYS A 86 9.43 34.52 36.28
N LEU A 87 8.37 34.55 35.47
CA LEU A 87 7.18 35.35 35.72
C LEU A 87 6.47 34.95 37.03
N TYR A 88 6.33 33.64 37.26
CA TYR A 88 5.72 33.10 38.49
C TYR A 88 6.55 33.44 39.74
N LEU A 89 7.87 33.33 39.65
CA LEU A 89 8.77 33.67 40.76
C LEU A 89 8.78 35.18 41.01
N ASP A 90 8.91 36.04 40.00
CA ASP A 90 8.90 37.49 40.18
C ASP A 90 7.60 37.97 40.89
N ARG A 91 6.47 37.27 40.67
CA ARG A 91 5.21 37.48 41.41
C ARG A 91 5.29 37.04 42.87
N LYS A 92 5.86 35.86 43.16
CA LYS A 92 5.98 35.30 44.52
C LYS A 92 6.86 36.16 45.43
N TRP A 93 7.92 36.77 44.90
CA TRP A 93 8.90 37.55 45.66
C TRP A 93 8.59 39.06 45.72
N ARG A 94 7.36 39.48 45.38
CA ARG A 94 6.82 40.85 45.51
C ARG A 94 7.72 41.95 44.92
N ILE A 95 8.35 41.68 43.77
CA ILE A 95 9.16 42.68 43.06
C ILE A 95 8.25 43.83 42.59
N ILE A 96 8.67 45.09 42.83
CA ILE A 96 7.93 46.29 42.42
C ILE A 96 7.71 46.25 40.90
N GLY A 97 6.45 46.41 40.46
CA GLY A 97 6.06 46.34 39.04
C GLY A 97 5.79 44.94 38.47
N ALA A 98 6.06 43.85 39.20
CA ALA A 98 5.83 42.48 38.72
C ALA A 98 4.34 42.19 38.44
N ARG A 99 3.42 42.73 39.25
CA ARG A 99 1.97 42.56 39.06
C ARG A 99 1.47 43.17 37.74
N PHE A 100 1.99 44.33 37.36
CA PHE A 100 1.63 45.00 36.11
C PHE A 100 2.13 44.19 34.90
N ARG A 101 3.41 43.78 34.94
CA ARG A 101 4.02 42.92 33.90
C ARG A 101 3.25 41.61 33.71
N THR A 102 2.92 40.91 34.79
CA THR A 102 2.17 39.64 34.69
C THR A 102 0.77 39.84 34.13
N LYS A 103 0.04 40.89 34.55
CA LYS A 103 -1.31 41.17 34.02
C LYS A 103 -1.27 41.45 32.51
N LEU A 104 -0.27 42.20 32.05
CA LEU A 104 -0.07 42.52 30.64
C LEU A 104 0.30 41.28 29.83
N VAL A 105 1.28 40.48 30.28
CA VAL A 105 1.68 39.23 29.62
C VAL A 105 0.52 38.23 29.55
N LEU A 106 -0.26 38.08 30.62
CA LEU A 106 -1.41 37.16 30.64
C LEU A 106 -2.51 37.64 29.70
N SER A 107 -2.76 38.95 29.64
CA SER A 107 -3.78 39.53 28.74
C SER A 107 -3.40 39.31 27.28
N PHE A 108 -2.14 39.54 26.91
CA PHE A 108 -1.64 39.23 25.56
C PHE A 108 -1.67 37.73 25.27
N ALA A 109 -1.29 36.88 26.23
CA ALA A 109 -1.33 35.44 26.06
C ALA A 109 -2.75 34.95 25.78
N VAL A 110 -3.75 35.39 26.56
CA VAL A 110 -5.16 35.03 26.33
C VAL A 110 -5.64 35.57 24.99
N LEU A 111 -5.34 36.83 24.66
CA LEU A 111 -5.74 37.48 23.40
C LEU A 111 -5.22 36.72 22.17
N THR A 112 -3.99 36.21 22.20
CA THR A 112 -3.42 35.43 21.09
C THR A 112 -3.82 33.95 21.14
N PHE A 113 -4.01 33.38 22.32
CA PHE A 113 -4.33 31.96 22.48
C PHE A 113 -5.73 31.62 21.98
N VAL A 114 -6.73 32.48 22.22
CA VAL A 114 -8.11 32.25 21.79
C VAL A 114 -8.23 32.05 20.26
N PRO A 115 -7.77 32.96 19.40
CA PRO A 115 -7.86 32.78 17.95
C PRO A 115 -6.97 31.63 17.46
N SER A 116 -5.81 31.41 18.08
CA SER A 116 -4.94 30.27 17.75
C SER A 116 -5.61 28.93 18.04
N LEU A 117 -6.33 28.82 19.17
CA LEU A 117 -7.03 27.60 19.56
C LEU A 117 -8.23 27.35 18.63
N LEU A 118 -8.97 28.40 18.28
CA LEU A 118 -10.07 28.30 17.32
C LEU A 118 -9.56 27.81 15.96
N LEU A 119 -8.50 28.43 15.43
CA LEU A 119 -7.86 27.99 14.19
C LEU A 119 -7.37 26.54 14.27
N PHE A 120 -6.78 26.13 15.39
CA PHE A 120 -6.34 24.75 15.60
C PHE A 120 -7.51 23.76 15.53
N LEU A 121 -8.62 24.04 16.22
CA LEU A 121 -9.81 23.17 16.22
C LEU A 121 -10.43 23.06 14.83
N VAL A 122 -10.61 24.20 14.13
CA VAL A 122 -11.16 24.22 12.78
C VAL A 122 -10.23 23.51 11.80
N ALA A 123 -8.94 23.81 11.83
CA ALA A 123 -7.96 23.18 10.96
C ALA A 123 -7.88 21.66 11.22
N SER A 124 -7.90 21.22 12.47
CA SER A 124 -7.93 19.79 12.82
C SER A 124 -9.18 19.11 12.28
N GLY A 125 -10.36 19.72 12.46
CA GLY A 125 -11.61 19.17 11.95
C GLY A 125 -11.62 19.08 10.43
N LEU A 126 -11.18 20.14 9.75
CA LEU A 126 -11.02 20.15 8.30
C LEU A 126 -10.03 19.09 7.83
N LEU A 127 -8.85 19.00 8.46
CA LEU A 127 -7.81 18.04 8.09
C LEU A 127 -8.31 16.60 8.25
N THR A 128 -8.92 16.25 9.38
CA THR A 128 -9.51 14.93 9.59
C THR A 128 -10.58 14.62 8.55
N ASN A 129 -11.50 15.56 8.29
CA ASN A 129 -12.59 15.35 7.35
C ASN A 129 -12.09 15.26 5.90
N SER A 130 -11.12 16.08 5.52
CA SER A 130 -10.46 16.03 4.21
C SER A 130 -9.72 14.71 4.00
N ILE A 131 -8.97 14.24 5.00
CA ILE A 131 -8.27 12.94 4.93
C ILE A 131 -9.28 11.81 4.77
N ASN A 132 -10.33 11.78 5.58
CA ASN A 132 -11.33 10.72 5.53
C ASN A 132 -12.12 10.69 4.21
N ASN A 133 -12.44 11.85 3.64
CA ASN A 133 -13.32 11.90 2.47
C ASN A 133 -12.55 11.81 1.14
N TRP A 134 -11.44 12.54 0.99
CA TRP A 134 -10.73 12.59 -0.28
C TRP A 134 -9.85 11.37 -0.52
N PHE A 135 -9.15 10.87 0.51
CA PHE A 135 -8.27 9.72 0.34
C PHE A 135 -9.01 8.39 0.27
N ASN A 136 -10.00 8.14 1.15
CA ASN A 136 -10.67 6.84 1.16
C ASN A 136 -11.40 6.56 -0.15
N GLN A 137 -12.21 7.50 -0.64
CA GLN A 137 -12.99 7.26 -1.85
C GLN A 137 -12.10 7.15 -3.09
N GLN A 138 -11.06 7.98 -3.21
CA GLN A 138 -10.16 7.93 -4.36
C GLN A 138 -9.28 6.66 -4.35
N ILE A 139 -8.79 6.24 -3.18
CA ILE A 139 -8.05 4.97 -3.02
C ILE A 139 -8.97 3.78 -3.31
N GLU A 140 -10.17 3.76 -2.73
CA GLU A 140 -11.16 2.70 -2.95
C GLU A 140 -11.52 2.56 -4.43
N ASN A 141 -11.81 3.67 -5.11
CA ASN A 141 -12.13 3.66 -6.54
C ASN A 141 -10.94 3.20 -7.39
N SER A 142 -9.71 3.60 -7.03
CA SER A 142 -8.50 3.20 -7.77
C SER A 142 -8.17 1.72 -7.57
N LEU A 143 -8.30 1.21 -6.34
CA LEU A 143 -8.13 -0.21 -6.03
C LEU A 143 -9.22 -1.05 -6.67
N LYS A 144 -10.49 -0.63 -6.58
CA LYS A 144 -11.62 -1.30 -7.23
C LYS A 144 -11.44 -1.32 -8.75
N GLY A 145 -11.08 -0.18 -9.36
CA GLY A 145 -10.81 -0.13 -10.80
C GLY A 145 -9.62 -1.00 -11.21
N SER A 146 -8.59 -1.10 -10.36
CA SER A 146 -7.47 -2.02 -10.61
C SER A 146 -7.89 -3.48 -10.50
N LEU A 147 -8.78 -3.82 -9.55
CA LEU A 147 -9.37 -5.15 -9.41
C LEU A 147 -10.24 -5.49 -10.63
N ASP A 148 -11.11 -4.57 -11.05
CA ASP A 148 -11.95 -4.73 -12.24
C ASP A 148 -11.10 -4.98 -13.50
N VAL A 149 -9.96 -4.29 -13.64
CA VAL A 149 -8.99 -4.54 -14.74
C VAL A 149 -8.32 -5.91 -14.60
N ALA A 150 -7.94 -6.32 -13.39
CA ALA A 150 -7.32 -7.62 -13.13
C ALA A 150 -8.28 -8.79 -13.42
N GLU A 151 -9.52 -8.71 -12.93
CA GLU A 151 -10.59 -9.66 -13.20
C GLU A 151 -10.95 -9.66 -14.70
N GLY A 152 -11.06 -8.47 -15.29
CA GLY A 152 -11.30 -8.29 -16.72
C GLY A 152 -10.21 -8.91 -17.59
N TYR A 153 -8.95 -8.86 -17.14
CA TYR A 153 -7.84 -9.52 -17.84
C TYR A 153 -7.98 -11.04 -17.83
N TYR A 154 -8.28 -11.66 -16.68
CA TYR A 154 -8.50 -13.11 -16.61
C TYR A 154 -9.71 -13.53 -17.45
N GLY A 155 -10.85 -12.84 -17.31
CA GLY A 155 -12.05 -13.12 -18.08
C GLY A 155 -11.87 -12.90 -19.58
N GLY A 156 -11.16 -11.85 -19.98
CA GLY A 156 -10.82 -11.55 -21.37
C GLY A 156 -9.88 -12.58 -21.98
N SER A 157 -8.87 -13.03 -21.21
CA SER A 157 -7.96 -14.10 -21.61
C SER A 157 -8.73 -15.40 -21.89
N GLY A 158 -9.65 -15.79 -21.01
CA GLY A 158 -10.51 -16.96 -21.21
C GLY A 158 -11.37 -16.86 -22.47
N LYS A 159 -12.05 -15.71 -22.68
CA LYS A 159 -12.86 -15.47 -23.89
C LYS A 159 -12.04 -15.55 -25.18
N ASN A 160 -10.83 -14.98 -25.20
CA ASN A 160 -9.95 -15.03 -26.37
C ASN A 160 -9.50 -16.45 -26.69
N ILE A 161 -9.23 -17.27 -25.68
CA ILE A 161 -8.84 -18.66 -25.86
C ILE A 161 -10.00 -19.49 -26.43
N LEU A 162 -11.23 -19.28 -25.94
CA LEU A 162 -12.41 -19.90 -26.53
C LEU A 162 -12.65 -19.44 -27.97
N LEU A 163 -12.43 -18.16 -28.26
CA LEU A 163 -12.52 -17.65 -29.63
C LEU A 163 -11.55 -18.40 -30.55
N TYR A 164 -10.29 -18.59 -30.13
CA TYR A 164 -9.31 -19.35 -30.91
C TYR A 164 -9.70 -20.82 -31.06
N ALA A 165 -10.19 -21.48 -29.99
CA ALA A 165 -10.66 -22.86 -30.07
C ALA A 165 -11.81 -23.01 -31.06
N ASN A 166 -12.80 -22.11 -31.02
CA ASN A 166 -13.92 -22.09 -31.96
C ASN A 166 -13.47 -21.84 -33.41
N MET A 167 -12.57 -20.87 -33.64
CA MET A 167 -12.01 -20.62 -34.98
C MET A 167 -11.25 -21.84 -35.54
N LEU A 168 -10.58 -22.59 -34.68
CA LEU A 168 -9.93 -23.85 -35.06
C LEU A 168 -10.95 -24.93 -35.39
N ASN A 169 -12.02 -25.06 -34.61
CA ASN A 169 -13.10 -26.02 -34.85
C ASN A 169 -13.70 -25.83 -36.24
N GLU A 170 -14.07 -24.59 -36.59
CA GLU A 170 -14.58 -24.26 -37.93
C GLU A 170 -13.59 -24.64 -39.03
N PHE A 171 -12.31 -24.33 -38.84
CA PHE A 171 -11.25 -24.66 -39.81
C PHE A 171 -11.04 -26.18 -39.97
N PHE A 172 -11.12 -26.94 -38.89
CA PHE A 172 -10.98 -28.40 -38.91
C PHE A 172 -12.16 -29.08 -39.60
N LEU A 173 -13.38 -28.55 -39.39
CA LEU A 173 -14.60 -29.03 -40.02
C LEU A 173 -14.61 -28.75 -41.53
N GLU A 174 -14.30 -27.51 -41.94
CA GLU A 174 -14.31 -27.09 -43.36
C GLU A 174 -13.37 -27.95 -44.22
N LYS A 175 -12.23 -28.37 -43.67
CA LYS A 175 -11.21 -29.16 -44.38
C LYS A 175 -11.28 -30.66 -44.09
N ASN A 176 -12.31 -31.13 -43.38
CA ASN A 176 -12.49 -32.53 -43.00
C ASN A 176 -11.23 -33.15 -42.36
N MET A 177 -10.58 -32.42 -41.45
CA MET A 177 -9.27 -32.81 -40.90
C MET A 177 -9.35 -33.90 -39.82
N LEU A 178 -10.56 -34.20 -39.32
CA LEU A 178 -10.80 -35.18 -38.26
C LEU A 178 -10.83 -36.63 -38.77
N SER A 179 -10.88 -36.84 -40.09
CA SER A 179 -10.81 -38.18 -40.67
C SER A 179 -9.42 -38.80 -40.49
N LYS A 180 -9.34 -40.12 -40.28
CA LYS A 180 -8.09 -40.87 -40.05
C LYS A 180 -7.01 -40.60 -41.13
N GLU A 181 -7.43 -40.38 -42.37
CA GLU A 181 -6.55 -40.10 -43.51
C GLU A 181 -5.84 -38.73 -43.42
N ASN A 182 -6.47 -37.75 -42.77
CA ASN A 182 -6.00 -36.37 -42.68
C ASN A 182 -5.29 -36.03 -41.36
N LEU A 183 -5.07 -37.01 -40.48
CA LEU A 183 -4.47 -36.78 -39.16
C LEU A 183 -3.08 -36.14 -39.24
N GLN A 184 -2.28 -36.50 -40.24
CA GLN A 184 -0.96 -35.88 -40.43
C GLN A 184 -1.07 -34.39 -40.80
N TYR A 185 -2.07 -34.05 -41.61
CA TYR A 185 -2.36 -32.67 -41.99
C TYR A 185 -2.90 -31.86 -40.80
N LEU A 186 -3.74 -32.47 -39.95
CA LEU A 186 -4.21 -31.88 -38.69
C LEU A 186 -3.03 -31.55 -37.77
N LYS A 187 -2.10 -32.49 -37.54
CA LYS A 187 -0.92 -32.27 -36.69
C LYS A 187 -0.06 -31.09 -37.16
N ASN A 188 0.20 -31.00 -38.46
CA ASN A 188 0.96 -29.88 -39.03
C ASN A 188 0.21 -28.54 -38.90
N THR A 189 -1.11 -28.57 -39.10
CA THR A 189 -1.98 -27.39 -38.94
C THR A 189 -1.97 -26.90 -37.50
N VAL A 190 -2.14 -27.79 -36.53
CA VAL A 190 -2.12 -27.48 -35.09
C VAL A 190 -0.78 -26.84 -34.70
N PHE A 191 0.34 -27.39 -35.18
CA PHE A 191 1.66 -26.77 -34.98
C PHE A 191 1.75 -25.36 -35.56
N LYS A 192 1.34 -25.17 -36.82
CA LYS A 192 1.37 -23.86 -37.47
C LYS A 192 0.47 -22.84 -36.76
N LYS A 193 -0.76 -23.24 -36.42
CA LYS A 193 -1.74 -22.37 -35.75
C LYS A 193 -1.33 -21.98 -34.35
N ARG A 194 -0.63 -22.86 -33.61
CA ARG A 194 -0.05 -22.50 -32.31
C ARG A 194 0.90 -21.32 -32.44
N VAL A 195 1.77 -21.34 -33.44
CA VAL A 195 2.72 -20.25 -33.73
C VAL A 195 1.99 -19.00 -34.22
N ASP A 196 1.04 -19.13 -35.15
CA ASP A 196 0.28 -18.01 -35.72
C ASP A 196 -0.53 -17.26 -34.64
N TYR A 197 -1.20 -18.01 -33.75
CA TYR A 197 -1.99 -17.45 -32.66
C TYR A 197 -1.17 -17.08 -31.42
N LYS A 198 0.13 -17.42 -31.40
CA LYS A 198 1.04 -17.17 -30.27
C LYS A 198 0.51 -17.71 -28.94
N VAL A 199 -0.11 -18.88 -28.98
CA VAL A 199 -0.61 -19.61 -27.81
C VAL A 199 0.40 -20.68 -27.40
N ASP A 200 0.39 -21.10 -26.14
CA ASP A 200 1.38 -22.02 -25.60
C ASP A 200 1.10 -23.48 -25.98
N GLY A 201 -0.19 -23.82 -26.12
CA GLY A 201 -0.62 -25.17 -26.42
C GLY A 201 -1.92 -25.21 -27.21
N ILE A 202 -1.99 -26.15 -28.15
CA ILE A 202 -3.21 -26.58 -28.82
C ILE A 202 -3.24 -28.11 -28.79
N LEU A 203 -4.30 -28.68 -28.23
CA LEU A 203 -4.54 -30.12 -28.15
C LEU A 203 -5.89 -30.41 -28.80
N VAL A 204 -5.96 -31.50 -29.55
CA VAL A 204 -7.20 -31.95 -30.19
C VAL A 204 -7.46 -33.38 -29.75
N PHE A 205 -8.63 -33.60 -29.16
CA PHE A 205 -9.11 -34.89 -28.70
C PHE A 205 -10.25 -35.39 -29.59
N ASP A 206 -10.34 -36.70 -29.77
CA ASP A 206 -11.53 -37.32 -30.36
C ASP A 206 -12.68 -37.41 -29.35
N SER A 207 -13.84 -37.91 -29.80
CA SER A 207 -15.01 -38.15 -28.96
C SER A 207 -14.82 -39.18 -27.85
N SER A 208 -13.76 -39.99 -27.91
CA SER A 208 -13.35 -40.96 -26.88
C SER A 208 -12.26 -40.40 -25.95
N LEU A 209 -11.97 -39.10 -26.03
CA LEU A 209 -10.90 -38.42 -25.29
C LEU A 209 -9.48 -38.89 -25.61
N ASN A 210 -9.27 -39.53 -26.76
CA ASN A 210 -7.92 -39.83 -27.24
C ASN A 210 -7.32 -38.60 -27.90
N LEU A 211 -6.07 -38.31 -27.58
CA LEU A 211 -5.33 -37.21 -28.18
C LEU A 211 -4.94 -37.54 -29.63
N ILE A 212 -5.55 -36.85 -30.60
CA ILE A 212 -5.36 -37.09 -32.05
C ILE A 212 -4.38 -36.11 -32.70
N ALA A 213 -4.27 -34.90 -32.16
CA ALA A 213 -3.26 -33.92 -32.56
C ALA A 213 -2.83 -33.06 -31.39
N GLU A 214 -1.56 -32.66 -31.38
CA GLU A 214 -1.00 -31.84 -30.33
C GLU A 214 0.08 -30.90 -30.87
N SER A 215 0.14 -29.71 -30.30
CA SER A 215 1.30 -28.85 -30.34
C SER A 215 1.38 -28.11 -29.02
N ILE A 216 2.31 -28.54 -28.18
CA ILE A 216 2.57 -27.94 -26.88
C ILE A 216 4.04 -28.17 -26.52
N GLU A 217 4.61 -27.32 -25.68
CA GLU A 217 5.94 -27.54 -25.13
C GLU A 217 5.97 -28.82 -24.27
N SER A 218 6.98 -29.69 -24.48
CA SER A 218 7.04 -31.00 -23.81
C SER A 218 7.01 -30.91 -22.28
N ALA A 219 7.63 -29.88 -21.70
CA ALA A 219 7.63 -29.65 -20.25
C ALA A 219 6.24 -29.34 -19.69
N LEU A 220 5.34 -28.79 -20.51
CA LEU A 220 3.95 -28.55 -20.13
C LEU A 220 3.07 -29.78 -20.26
N LYS A 221 3.31 -30.60 -21.29
CA LYS A 221 2.44 -31.72 -21.66
C LYS A 221 2.15 -32.64 -20.48
N GLU A 222 3.19 -33.13 -19.82
CA GLU A 222 3.06 -34.09 -18.71
C GLU A 222 2.32 -33.49 -17.50
N LYS A 223 2.43 -32.17 -17.29
CA LYS A 223 1.83 -31.48 -16.14
C LYS A 223 0.41 -30.98 -16.43
N MET A 224 0.08 -30.75 -17.70
CA MET A 224 -1.25 -30.34 -18.15
C MET A 224 -2.25 -31.49 -18.16
N LEU A 225 -1.81 -32.71 -18.44
CA LEU A 225 -2.62 -33.92 -18.41
C LEU A 225 -2.86 -34.35 -16.95
N ASN A 226 -3.62 -33.54 -16.22
CA ASN A 226 -3.99 -33.75 -14.82
C ASN A 226 -5.52 -33.81 -14.66
N ASP A 227 -5.98 -34.09 -13.44
CA ASP A 227 -7.41 -34.24 -13.14
C ASP A 227 -8.26 -33.02 -13.48
N LYS A 228 -7.70 -31.79 -13.41
CA LYS A 228 -8.44 -30.58 -13.79
C LYS A 228 -8.72 -30.54 -15.29
N LEU A 229 -7.75 -30.89 -16.12
CA LEU A 229 -7.98 -30.95 -17.56
C LEU A 229 -9.03 -32.01 -17.91
N ASN A 230 -9.02 -33.17 -17.22
CA ASN A 230 -10.03 -34.20 -17.43
C ASN A 230 -11.45 -33.70 -17.11
N GLN A 231 -11.64 -33.00 -15.98
CA GLN A 231 -12.92 -32.39 -15.63
C GLN A 231 -13.38 -31.35 -16.67
N LEU A 232 -12.44 -30.59 -17.22
CA LEU A 232 -12.71 -29.60 -18.25
C LEU A 232 -13.14 -30.28 -19.56
N LEU A 233 -12.43 -31.35 -19.96
CA LEU A 233 -12.76 -32.16 -21.14
C LEU A 233 -14.14 -32.82 -21.03
N GLU A 234 -14.48 -33.37 -19.87
CA GLU A 234 -15.81 -33.98 -19.62
C GLU A 234 -16.94 -32.96 -19.78
N LYS A 235 -16.75 -31.74 -19.27
CA LYS A 235 -17.72 -30.65 -19.48
C LYS A 235 -17.78 -30.22 -20.94
N ALA A 236 -16.66 -30.16 -21.64
CA ALA A 236 -16.66 -29.83 -23.07
C ALA A 236 -17.37 -30.91 -23.91
N LEU A 237 -17.26 -32.19 -23.53
CA LEU A 237 -17.98 -33.29 -24.19
C LEU A 237 -19.50 -33.15 -24.10
N SER A 238 -20.05 -32.45 -23.10
CA SER A 238 -21.49 -32.19 -23.00
C SER A 238 -21.98 -31.19 -24.06
N GLY A 239 -21.08 -30.55 -24.81
CA GLY A 239 -21.39 -29.58 -25.86
C GLY A 239 -21.24 -28.12 -25.46
N GLU A 240 -20.70 -27.85 -24.26
CA GLU A 240 -20.46 -26.52 -23.72
C GLU A 240 -19.00 -26.04 -23.92
N ASP A 241 -18.83 -24.74 -24.17
CA ASP A 241 -17.51 -24.10 -24.16
C ASP A 241 -17.09 -23.84 -22.70
N VAL A 242 -15.88 -24.26 -22.32
CA VAL A 242 -15.43 -24.22 -20.92
C VAL A 242 -14.06 -23.58 -20.82
N THR A 243 -13.87 -22.69 -19.85
CA THR A 243 -12.56 -22.10 -19.51
C THR A 243 -12.20 -22.37 -18.07
N GLU A 244 -10.93 -22.65 -17.81
CA GLU A 244 -10.40 -22.80 -16.46
C GLU A 244 -8.98 -22.26 -16.34
N ILE A 245 -8.61 -21.87 -15.13
CA ILE A 245 -7.25 -21.48 -14.79
C ILE A 245 -6.60 -22.65 -14.04
N ILE A 246 -5.55 -23.21 -14.64
CA ILE A 246 -4.78 -24.34 -14.09
C ILE A 246 -3.43 -23.80 -13.62
N LEU A 247 -3.04 -24.17 -12.40
CA LEU A 247 -1.74 -23.81 -11.84
C LEU A 247 -0.73 -24.90 -12.21
N ILE A 248 0.32 -24.55 -12.96
CA ILE A 248 1.39 -25.47 -13.38
C ILE A 248 2.73 -24.83 -13.05
N ASP A 249 3.57 -25.47 -12.23
CA ASP A 249 4.88 -24.95 -11.82
C ASP A 249 4.85 -23.51 -11.29
N LYS A 250 3.83 -23.18 -10.50
CA LYS A 250 3.60 -21.81 -9.98
C LYS A 250 3.34 -20.76 -11.08
N LYS A 251 2.91 -21.19 -12.27
CA LYS A 251 2.45 -20.34 -13.37
C LYS A 251 0.96 -20.60 -13.61
N ASN A 252 0.21 -19.53 -13.82
CA ASN A 252 -1.21 -19.64 -14.16
C ASN A 252 -1.36 -19.84 -15.66
N LEU A 253 -1.95 -20.96 -16.04
CA LEU A 253 -2.29 -21.31 -17.40
C LEU A 253 -3.79 -21.19 -17.57
N VAL A 254 -4.23 -20.31 -18.47
CA VAL A 254 -5.63 -20.26 -18.87
C VAL A 254 -5.82 -21.30 -19.96
N VAL A 255 -6.81 -22.16 -19.78
CA VAL A 255 -7.16 -23.23 -20.70
C VAL A 255 -8.60 -23.07 -21.10
N GLY A 256 -8.88 -23.16 -22.40
CA GLY A 256 -10.23 -23.17 -22.94
C GLY A 256 -10.43 -24.40 -23.80
N ALA A 257 -11.50 -25.13 -23.56
CA ALA A 257 -11.93 -26.22 -24.42
C ALA A 257 -13.24 -25.86 -25.11
N SER A 258 -13.30 -26.19 -26.39
CA SER A 258 -14.49 -26.03 -27.19
C SER A 258 -14.80 -27.34 -27.94
N PRO A 259 -16.03 -27.86 -27.87
CA PRO A 259 -16.43 -29.07 -28.57
C PRO A 259 -16.51 -28.84 -30.08
N ILE A 260 -15.93 -29.75 -30.83
CA ILE A 260 -16.05 -29.80 -32.28
C ILE A 260 -17.37 -30.48 -32.62
N LYS A 261 -18.39 -29.69 -32.94
CA LYS A 261 -19.73 -30.17 -33.27
C LYS A 261 -19.74 -30.75 -34.69
N TYR A 262 -20.06 -32.03 -34.82
CA TYR A 262 -20.16 -32.74 -36.09
C TYR A 262 -21.58 -33.32 -36.24
N GLY A 263 -22.40 -32.70 -37.08
CA GLY A 263 -23.83 -33.05 -37.16
C GLY A 263 -24.57 -32.74 -35.86
N GLN A 264 -25.21 -33.75 -35.25
CA GLN A 264 -25.93 -33.61 -33.98
C GLN A 264 -25.09 -33.99 -32.74
N GLY A 265 -23.83 -34.38 -32.91
CA GLY A 265 -22.96 -34.86 -31.82
C GLY A 265 -21.65 -34.09 -31.70
N VAL A 266 -20.89 -34.40 -30.64
CA VAL A 266 -19.52 -33.90 -30.43
C VAL A 266 -18.54 -34.89 -31.08
N GLY A 267 -17.89 -34.48 -32.17
CA GLY A 267 -16.91 -35.29 -32.90
C GLY A 267 -15.52 -35.28 -32.26
N GLY A 268 -15.24 -34.31 -31.39
CA GLY A 268 -13.99 -34.14 -30.67
C GLY A 268 -13.96 -32.84 -29.87
N ILE A 269 -12.83 -32.51 -29.27
CA ILE A 269 -12.63 -31.29 -28.48
C ILE A 269 -11.32 -30.64 -28.89
N THR A 270 -11.35 -29.33 -29.11
CA THR A 270 -10.13 -28.52 -29.23
C THR A 270 -9.88 -27.81 -27.92
N VAL A 271 -8.70 -28.02 -27.36
CA VAL A 271 -8.20 -27.33 -26.18
C VAL A 271 -7.11 -26.36 -26.62
N VAL A 272 -7.23 -25.09 -26.21
CA VAL A 272 -6.23 -24.06 -26.42
C VAL A 272 -5.78 -23.57 -25.04
N SER A 273 -4.48 -23.32 -24.88
CA SER A 273 -3.92 -22.86 -23.61
C SER A 273 -2.95 -21.71 -23.79
N TRP A 274 -2.99 -20.76 -22.84
CA TRP A 274 -2.11 -19.60 -22.80
C TRP A 274 -1.65 -19.31 -21.37
N PHE A 275 -0.35 -19.09 -21.19
CA PHE A 275 0.25 -18.70 -19.94
C PHE A 275 0.05 -17.23 -19.67
N ILE A 276 -0.37 -16.96 -18.44
CA ILE A 276 -0.27 -15.63 -17.88
C ILE A 276 1.14 -15.49 -17.32
N SER A 277 1.82 -14.42 -17.72
CA SER A 277 3.18 -14.16 -17.28
C SER A 277 3.24 -14.05 -15.76
N LYS A 278 4.34 -14.52 -15.16
CA LYS A 278 4.54 -14.45 -13.71
C LYS A 278 4.45 -13.01 -13.18
N ASP A 279 4.91 -12.06 -13.97
CA ASP A 279 4.80 -10.63 -13.65
C ASP A 279 3.35 -10.17 -13.60
N MET A 280 2.49 -10.66 -14.49
CA MET A 280 1.07 -10.33 -14.48
C MET A 280 0.35 -11.00 -13.31
N VAL A 281 0.64 -12.29 -13.04
CA VAL A 281 0.06 -13.00 -11.87
C VAL A 281 0.40 -12.25 -10.58
N SER A 282 1.67 -11.91 -10.37
CA SER A 282 2.08 -11.19 -9.15
C SER A 282 1.46 -9.80 -9.04
N LYS A 283 1.29 -9.07 -10.16
CA LYS A 283 0.57 -7.79 -10.17
C LYS A 283 -0.89 -7.95 -9.76
N ILE A 284 -1.57 -8.98 -10.28
CA ILE A 284 -2.97 -9.24 -9.93
C ILE A 284 -3.11 -9.66 -8.46
N GLU A 285 -2.26 -10.58 -7.99
CA GLU A 285 -2.25 -10.98 -6.57
C GLU A 285 -2.02 -9.78 -5.65
N ASN A 286 -1.08 -8.89 -5.99
CA ASN A 286 -0.85 -7.67 -5.24
C ASN A 286 -2.07 -6.73 -5.22
N ILE A 287 -2.79 -6.61 -6.34
CA ILE A 287 -4.03 -5.81 -6.42
C ILE A 287 -5.12 -6.41 -5.52
N VAL A 288 -5.32 -7.72 -5.60
CA VAL A 288 -6.32 -8.43 -4.78
C VAL A 288 -5.99 -8.29 -3.30
N ASN A 289 -4.73 -8.55 -2.91
CA ASN A 289 -4.29 -8.43 -1.52
C ASN A 289 -4.41 -6.99 -1.01
N ALA A 290 -3.99 -5.99 -1.79
CA ALA A 290 -4.10 -4.58 -1.40
C ALA A 290 -5.56 -4.14 -1.22
N PHE A 291 -6.48 -4.65 -2.05
CA PHE A 291 -7.91 -4.35 -1.90
C PHE A 291 -8.53 -5.01 -0.67
N GLU A 292 -8.15 -6.25 -0.37
CA GLU A 292 -8.61 -6.95 0.84
C GLU A 292 -8.03 -6.32 2.11
N GLU A 293 -6.74 -5.96 2.13
CA GLU A 293 -6.13 -5.20 3.24
C GLU A 293 -6.83 -3.86 3.45
N TYR A 294 -7.12 -3.12 2.36
CA TYR A 294 -7.87 -1.87 2.44
C TYR A 294 -9.26 -2.06 3.06
N LYS A 295 -10.00 -3.11 2.67
CA LYS A 295 -11.29 -3.44 3.27
C LYS A 295 -11.19 -3.75 4.75
N GLN A 296 -10.16 -4.49 5.18
CA GLN A 296 -9.94 -4.82 6.59
C GLN A 296 -9.65 -3.59 7.45
N LEU A 297 -8.93 -2.61 6.92
CA LEU A 297 -8.63 -1.35 7.64
C LEU A 297 -9.85 -0.42 7.75
N LYS A 298 -10.86 -0.60 6.89
CA LYS A 298 -12.10 0.19 6.88
C LYS A 298 -13.18 -0.39 7.81
N LEU A 299 -13.09 -1.68 8.15
CA LEU A 299 -13.96 -2.39 9.10
C LEU A 299 -13.53 -2.14 10.55
#